data_AF-A0A9W9DF95-F1
#
_entry.id   AF-A0A9W9DF95-F1
#
_cell.length_a   1.000
_cell.length_b   1.000
_cell.length_c   1.000
_cell.angle_alpha   90.00
_cell.angle_beta   90.00
_cell.angle_gamma   90.00
#
_symmetry.space_group_name_H-M   'P 1'
#
loop_
_entity.id
_entity.type
_entity.pdbx_description
1 polymer ?
#
loop_
_entity_poly.entity_id
_entity_poly.type
_entity_poly.pdbx_seq_one_letter_code
_entity_poly.pdbx_strand_id
1 'polypeptide(L)'
;MWTPAFANIMRDNMLINVSGIDGHFMGIDTNIEHLIKEIKRLATAKGIHSDWEKFGHLSACLKEIQILKDQVGRSLETSYKNKTSKEVNTIMLVWRIVEHAAAYDILTINPDREGNLNCKPLADLHAKGHAQLASSSLSTFNRRIRAFIEGMPFEEEKDMLPVMEFNNELDEGFDD
;
A
#
# COMPACT_ATOMS: atom_id res chain seq x y z
N MET A 1 18.64 -34.90 -26.21
CA MET A 1 19.49 -34.14 -25.25
C MET A 1 20.29 -33.11 -26.04
N TRP A 2 20.31 -31.85 -25.62
CA TRP A 2 20.99 -30.78 -26.36
C TRP A 2 22.50 -30.87 -26.12
N THR A 3 23.33 -30.56 -27.11
CA THR A 3 24.79 -30.62 -26.92
C THR A 3 25.26 -29.50 -25.98
N PRO A 4 26.31 -29.72 -25.16
CA PRO A 4 26.82 -28.69 -24.25
C PRO A 4 27.16 -27.36 -24.95
N ALA A 5 27.69 -27.44 -26.17
CA ALA A 5 27.97 -26.26 -26.99
C ALA A 5 26.71 -25.45 -27.31
N PHE A 6 25.64 -26.13 -27.71
CA PHE A 6 24.35 -25.49 -27.98
C PHE A 6 23.75 -24.88 -26.70
N ALA A 7 23.80 -25.60 -25.58
CA ALA A 7 23.31 -25.11 -24.30
C ALA A 7 24.04 -23.84 -23.82
N ASN A 8 25.35 -23.75 -24.06
CA ASN A 8 26.14 -22.56 -23.73
C ASN A 8 25.74 -21.36 -24.61
N ILE A 9 25.56 -21.56 -25.92
CA ILE A 9 25.07 -20.50 -26.82
C ILE A 9 23.71 -19.97 -26.33
N MET A 10 22.80 -20.85 -25.90
CA MET A 10 21.52 -20.41 -25.37
C MET A 10 21.66 -19.62 -24.06
N ARG A 11 22.52 -20.05 -23.14
CA ARG A 11 22.77 -19.31 -21.89
C ARG A 11 23.38 -17.94 -22.15
N ASP A 12 24.33 -17.85 -23.06
CA ASP A 12 24.98 -16.59 -23.45
C ASP A 12 23.99 -15.61 -24.10
N ASN A 13 22.98 -16.13 -24.80
CA ASN A 13 21.90 -15.31 -25.36
C ASN A 13 20.78 -14.99 -24.35
N MET A 14 20.66 -15.75 -23.25
CA MET A 14 19.59 -15.55 -22.26
C MET A 14 20.05 -14.70 -21.07
N LEU A 15 21.36 -14.54 -20.86
CA LEU A 15 21.95 -13.82 -19.74
C LEU A 15 22.65 -12.56 -20.23
N ILE A 16 22.40 -11.45 -19.55
CA ILE A 16 23.05 -10.16 -19.79
C ILE A 16 23.61 -9.59 -18.50
N ASN A 17 24.75 -8.90 -18.60
CA ASN A 17 25.36 -8.20 -17.48
C ASN A 17 24.94 -6.72 -17.51
N VAL A 18 23.84 -6.41 -16.82
CA VAL A 18 23.27 -5.06 -16.78
C VAL A 18 24.12 -4.11 -15.92
N SER A 19 24.80 -4.64 -14.89
CA SER A 19 25.58 -3.84 -13.94
C SER A 19 27.01 -3.58 -14.39
N GLY A 20 27.52 -4.35 -15.36
CA GLY A 20 28.93 -4.35 -15.78
C GLY A 20 29.88 -4.98 -14.75
N ILE A 21 29.35 -5.60 -13.68
CA ILE A 21 30.14 -6.23 -12.62
C ILE A 21 30.34 -7.70 -12.98
N ASP A 22 31.58 -8.19 -12.92
CA ASP A 22 31.87 -9.58 -13.24
C ASP A 22 31.10 -10.55 -12.32
N GLY A 23 30.59 -11.63 -12.89
CA GLY A 23 29.72 -12.60 -12.19
C GLY A 23 28.30 -12.12 -11.87
N HIS A 24 27.91 -10.87 -12.20
CA HIS A 24 26.52 -10.40 -12.10
C HIS A 24 25.82 -10.50 -13.44
N PHE A 25 25.01 -11.55 -13.60
CA PHE A 25 24.20 -11.75 -14.79
C PHE A 25 22.72 -11.82 -14.43
N MET A 26 21.89 -11.34 -15.34
CA MET A 26 20.43 -11.36 -15.22
C MET A 26 19.83 -11.93 -16.50
N GLY A 27 18.72 -12.66 -16.38
CA GLY A 27 17.96 -13.10 -17.53
C GLY A 27 17.44 -11.90 -18.34
N ILE A 28 17.52 -11.95 -19.67
CA ILE A 28 17.00 -10.88 -20.54
C ILE A 28 15.53 -10.59 -20.22
N ASP A 29 14.73 -11.64 -20.03
CA ASP A 29 13.32 -11.53 -19.68
C ASP A 29 13.12 -10.75 -18.37
N THR A 30 13.89 -11.07 -17.33
CA THR A 30 13.86 -10.35 -16.04
C THR A 30 14.28 -8.89 -16.19
N ASN A 31 15.26 -8.59 -17.04
CA ASN A 31 15.66 -7.21 -17.31
C ASN A 31 14.55 -6.43 -18.04
N ILE A 32 13.90 -7.05 -19.03
CA ILE A 32 12.74 -6.46 -19.72
C ILE A 32 11.60 -6.18 -18.73
N GLU A 33 11.30 -7.13 -17.85
CA GLU A 33 10.28 -6.96 -16.81
C GLU A 33 10.58 -5.76 -15.89
N HIS A 34 11.85 -5.61 -15.45
CA HIS A 34 12.27 -4.47 -14.65
C HIS A 34 12.10 -3.14 -15.37
N LEU A 35 12.46 -3.06 -16.66
CA LEU A 35 12.26 -1.85 -17.47
C LEU A 35 10.77 -1.52 -17.61
N ILE A 36 9.93 -2.51 -17.94
CA ILE A 36 8.47 -2.33 -18.04
C ILE A 36 7.90 -1.82 -16.71
N LYS A 37 8.35 -2.38 -15.59
CA LYS A 37 7.89 -1.97 -14.26
C LYS A 37 8.27 -0.53 -13.93
N GLU A 38 9.48 -0.09 -14.29
CA GLU A 38 9.88 1.30 -14.12
C GLU A 38 9.08 2.25 -15.03
N ILE A 39 8.80 1.89 -16.28
CA ILE A 39 7.99 2.73 -17.16
C ILE A 39 6.55 2.83 -16.62
N LYS A 40 5.96 1.73 -16.14
CA LYS A 40 4.64 1.74 -15.50
C LYS A 40 4.62 2.68 -14.28
N ARG A 41 5.64 2.63 -13.42
CA ARG A 41 5.77 3.54 -12.25
C ARG A 41 5.83 5.00 -12.67
N LEU A 42 6.60 5.33 -13.71
CA LEU A 42 6.69 6.69 -14.24
C LEU A 42 5.38 7.17 -14.85
N ALA A 43 4.67 6.30 -15.59
CA ALA A 43 3.37 6.60 -16.17
C ALA A 43 2.31 6.86 -15.09
N THR A 44 2.22 5.99 -14.07
CA THR A 44 1.32 6.18 -12.93
C THR A 44 1.64 7.46 -12.16
N ALA A 45 2.91 7.75 -11.88
CA ALA A 45 3.30 8.97 -11.17
C ALA A 45 2.93 10.27 -11.92
N LYS A 46 2.81 10.20 -13.25
CA LYS A 46 2.40 11.32 -14.11
C LYS A 46 0.89 11.35 -14.40
N GLY A 47 0.12 10.39 -13.89
CA GLY A 47 -1.32 10.24 -14.18
C GLY A 47 -1.62 9.87 -15.62
N ILE A 48 -0.66 9.32 -16.37
CA ILE A 48 -0.83 8.93 -17.77
C ILE A 48 -1.36 7.50 -17.78
N HIS A 49 -2.68 7.36 -17.91
CA HIS A 49 -3.35 6.06 -17.84
C HIS A 49 -3.73 5.46 -19.21
N SER A 50 -3.43 6.10 -20.35
CA SER A 50 -4.06 5.68 -21.61
C SER A 50 -3.34 5.97 -22.93
N ASP A 51 -2.23 6.74 -22.97
CA ASP A 51 -1.56 7.07 -24.24
C ASP A 51 -0.31 6.21 -24.49
N TRP A 52 -0.43 5.22 -25.37
CA TRP A 52 0.68 4.41 -25.87
C TRP A 52 1.79 5.23 -26.53
N GLU A 53 1.45 6.34 -27.18
CA GLU A 53 2.43 7.25 -27.80
C GLU A 53 3.33 7.91 -26.75
N LYS A 54 2.75 8.38 -25.64
CA LYS A 54 3.50 8.94 -24.49
C LYS A 54 4.37 7.86 -23.83
N PHE A 55 3.90 6.62 -23.77
CA PHE A 55 4.69 5.50 -23.28
C PHE A 55 5.90 5.23 -24.18
N GLY A 56 5.73 5.30 -25.51
CA GLY A 56 6.82 5.22 -26.49
C GLY A 56 7.88 6.29 -26.24
N HIS A 57 7.49 7.55 -26.12
CA HIS A 57 8.41 8.65 -25.81
C HIS A 57 9.12 8.48 -24.46
N LEU A 58 8.40 8.06 -23.41
CA LEU A 58 9.01 7.79 -22.10
C LEU A 58 10.02 6.63 -22.16
N SER A 59 9.72 5.58 -22.93
CA SER A 59 10.63 4.43 -23.08
C SER A 59 11.93 4.83 -23.78
N ALA A 60 11.88 5.72 -24.78
CA ALA A 60 13.05 6.25 -25.47
C ALA A 60 13.93 7.09 -24.53
N CYS A 61 13.34 7.84 -23.60
CA CYS A 61 14.06 8.68 -22.64
C CYS A 61 14.39 7.99 -21.30
N LEU A 62 14.05 6.70 -21.14
CA LEU A 62 14.13 6.02 -19.85
C LEU A 62 15.55 6.03 -19.27
N LYS A 63 16.58 5.87 -20.12
CA LYS A 63 17.98 5.90 -19.70
C LYS A 63 18.37 7.23 -19.07
N GLU A 64 17.99 8.35 -19.69
CA GLU A 64 18.25 9.69 -19.17
C GLU A 64 17.48 9.95 -17.87
N ILE A 65 16.23 9.50 -17.80
CA ILE A 65 15.40 9.61 -16.59
C ILE A 65 16.01 8.81 -15.43
N GLN A 66 16.57 7.62 -15.68
CA GLN A 66 17.26 6.83 -14.67
C GLN A 66 18.51 7.53 -14.14
N ILE A 67 19.32 8.12 -15.01
CA ILE A 67 20.51 8.90 -14.61
C ILE A 67 20.10 10.08 -13.73
N LEU A 68 19.06 10.83 -14.12
CA LEU A 68 18.52 11.93 -13.33
C LEU A 68 17.96 11.46 -11.98
N LYS A 69 17.23 10.34 -11.96
CA LYS A 69 16.70 9.74 -10.73
C LYS A 69 17.85 9.37 -9.77
N ASP A 70 18.93 8.81 -10.29
CA ASP A 70 20.12 8.47 -9.49
C ASP A 70 20.82 9.72 -8.98
N GLN A 71 20.97 10.76 -9.81
CA GLN A 71 21.58 12.03 -9.41
C GLN A 71 20.77 12.73 -8.32
N VAL A 72 19.45 12.84 -8.51
CA VAL A 72 18.53 13.41 -7.52
C VAL A 72 18.55 12.59 -6.24
N GLY A 73 18.50 11.26 -6.35
CA GLY A 73 18.57 10.34 -5.21
C GLY A 73 19.87 10.46 -4.42
N ARG A 74 21.01 10.70 -5.09
CA ARG A 74 22.28 10.99 -4.43
C ARG A 74 22.27 12.37 -3.78
N SER A 75 21.76 13.40 -4.45
CA SER A 75 21.73 14.77 -3.91
C SER A 75 20.82 14.95 -2.71
N LEU A 76 19.71 14.20 -2.65
CA LEU A 76 18.75 14.25 -1.56
C LEU A 76 19.03 13.20 -0.47
N GLU A 77 20.08 12.39 -0.63
CA GLU A 77 20.37 11.22 0.21
C GLU A 77 19.19 10.22 0.31
N THR A 78 18.26 10.27 -0.65
CA THR A 78 17.09 9.39 -0.76
C THR A 78 17.36 8.17 -1.63
N SER A 79 18.63 7.85 -1.90
CA SER A 79 19.01 6.65 -2.63
C SER A 79 18.41 5.41 -1.94
N TYR A 80 17.94 4.46 -2.74
CA TYR A 80 17.31 3.24 -2.25
C TYR A 80 18.28 2.52 -1.30
N LYS A 81 18.00 2.59 0.01
CA LYS A 81 18.71 1.81 1.01
C LYS A 81 18.05 0.43 1.03
N ASN A 82 18.84 -0.62 0.82
CA ASN A 82 18.36 -2.00 0.93
C ASN A 82 17.58 -2.18 2.25
N LYS A 83 16.50 -2.97 2.24
CA LYS A 83 15.66 -3.25 3.43
C LYS A 83 16.44 -3.76 4.66
N THR A 84 17.65 -4.27 4.45
CA THR A 84 18.61 -4.69 5.48
C THR A 84 19.44 -3.54 6.08
N SER A 85 19.19 -2.30 5.69
CA SER A 85 19.83 -1.13 6.29
C SER A 85 19.39 -1.02 7.75
N LYS A 86 20.37 -0.88 8.66
CA LYS A 86 20.19 -0.58 10.09
C LYS A 86 19.02 0.39 10.29
N GLU A 87 18.17 0.11 11.28
CA GLU A 87 17.03 0.94 11.68
C GLU A 87 17.29 2.41 11.37
N VAL A 88 16.53 2.93 10.42
CA VAL A 88 16.60 4.35 10.07
C VAL A 88 16.31 5.11 11.36
N ASN A 89 17.27 5.88 11.84
CA ASN A 89 17.09 6.68 13.05
C ASN A 89 16.06 7.77 12.77
N THR A 90 14.80 7.49 13.09
CA THR A 90 13.65 8.39 12.93
C THR A 90 13.51 9.39 14.07
N ILE A 91 14.37 9.32 15.10
CA ILE A 91 14.28 10.16 16.30
C ILE A 91 14.25 11.65 15.91
N MET A 92 15.10 12.06 14.98
CA MET A 92 15.15 13.45 14.50
C MET A 92 13.89 13.88 13.75
N LEU A 93 13.28 13.00 12.97
CA LEU A 93 12.02 13.27 12.25
C LEU A 93 10.86 13.39 13.24
N VAL A 94 10.80 12.51 14.24
CA VAL A 94 9.79 12.56 15.31
C VAL A 94 9.91 13.86 16.08
N TRP A 95 11.12 14.27 16.49
CA TRP A 95 11.33 15.54 17.19
C TRP A 95 10.95 16.75 16.34
N ARG A 96 11.27 16.76 15.04
CA ARG A 96 10.86 17.84 14.14
C ARG A 96 9.33 17.93 14.01
N ILE A 97 8.63 16.79 13.97
CA ILE A 97 7.16 16.76 13.97
C ILE A 97 6.62 17.30 15.29
N VAL A 98 7.22 16.90 16.43
CA VAL A 98 6.82 17.39 17.76
C VAL A 98 7.06 18.89 17.89
N GLU A 99 8.20 19.41 17.42
CA GLU A 99 8.51 20.85 17.40
C GLU A 99 7.50 21.62 16.55
N HIS A 100 7.17 21.14 15.35
CA HIS A 100 6.13 21.76 14.53
C HIS A 100 4.75 21.66 15.18
N ALA A 101 4.39 20.51 15.76
CA ALA A 101 3.12 20.34 16.46
C ALA A 101 3.00 21.27 17.68
N ALA A 102 4.11 21.53 18.38
CA ALA A 102 4.17 22.51 19.46
C ALA A 102 4.09 23.95 18.92
N ALA A 103 4.82 24.28 17.85
CA ALA A 103 4.80 25.63 17.25
C ALA A 103 3.42 26.02 16.71
N TYR A 104 2.68 25.06 16.16
CA TYR A 104 1.31 25.27 15.69
C TYR A 104 0.25 25.09 16.77
N ASP A 105 0.66 24.82 18.02
CA ASP A 105 -0.22 24.60 19.16
C ASP A 105 -1.25 23.49 18.86
N ILE A 106 -0.83 22.43 18.17
CA ILE A 106 -1.66 21.28 17.79
C ILE A 106 -1.94 20.39 19.00
N LEU A 107 -1.02 20.39 19.97
CA LEU A 107 -1.10 19.57 21.17
C LEU A 107 -2.01 20.18 22.27
N THR A 108 -2.41 21.44 22.13
CA THR A 108 -3.37 22.07 23.04
C THR A 108 -4.77 22.00 22.46
N ILE A 109 -5.75 21.83 23.34
CA ILE A 109 -7.16 21.86 22.96
C ILE A 109 -7.55 23.32 22.86
N ASN A 110 -7.57 23.86 21.64
CA ASN A 110 -8.10 25.19 21.35
C ASN A 110 -9.53 25.07 20.78
N PRO A 111 -10.57 25.40 21.56
CA PRO A 111 -11.97 25.30 21.11
C PRO A 111 -12.29 26.28 19.97
N ASP A 112 -11.55 27.38 19.84
CA ASP A 112 -11.79 28.47 18.89
C ASP A 112 -10.92 28.35 17.61
N ARG A 113 -10.36 27.17 17.32
CA ARG A 113 -9.50 26.98 16.15
C ARG A 113 -10.31 27.15 14.84
N GLU A 114 -9.76 27.97 13.94
CA GLU A 114 -10.36 28.20 12.61
C GLU A 114 -10.51 26.86 11.86
N GLY A 115 -11.74 26.50 11.48
CA GLY A 115 -12.08 25.20 10.88
C GLY A 115 -12.70 24.15 11.82
N ASN A 116 -12.75 24.40 13.14
CA ASN A 116 -13.36 23.49 14.11
C ASN A 116 -14.88 23.30 13.91
N LEU A 117 -15.57 24.28 13.31
CA LEU A 117 -17.01 24.23 13.00
C LEU A 117 -17.41 23.05 12.09
N ASN A 118 -16.49 22.58 11.25
CA ASN A 118 -16.72 21.44 10.35
C ASN A 118 -16.24 20.09 10.94
N CYS A 119 -15.57 20.12 12.11
CA CYS A 119 -15.04 18.92 12.73
C CYS A 119 -16.16 18.23 13.51
N LYS A 120 -16.57 17.04 13.07
CA LYS A 120 -17.53 16.22 13.83
C LYS A 120 -16.85 15.80 15.13
N PRO A 121 -17.48 15.99 16.30
CA PRO A 121 -16.91 15.53 17.55
C PRO A 121 -16.70 14.01 17.47
N LEU A 122 -15.44 13.59 17.59
CA LEU A 122 -15.09 12.18 17.65
C LEU A 122 -15.61 11.63 18.97
N ALA A 123 -16.67 10.83 18.93
CA ALA A 123 -17.19 10.18 20.12
C ALA A 123 -16.08 9.31 20.73
N ASP A 124 -15.91 9.38 22.05
CA ASP A 124 -14.98 8.52 22.77
C ASP A 124 -15.40 7.05 22.56
N LEU A 125 -14.63 6.35 21.73
CA LEU A 125 -14.87 4.96 21.37
C LEU A 125 -14.75 4.03 22.58
N HIS A 126 -13.91 4.36 23.57
CA HIS A 126 -13.78 3.56 24.77
C HIS A 126 -15.00 3.70 25.67
N ALA A 127 -15.45 4.93 25.92
CA ALA A 127 -16.67 5.17 26.71
C ALA A 127 -17.90 4.57 26.03
N LYS A 128 -18.04 4.75 24.71
CA LYS A 128 -19.16 4.21 23.92
C LYS A 128 -19.13 2.68 23.87
N GLY A 129 -17.95 2.09 23.68
CA GLY A 129 -17.76 0.64 23.70
C GLY A 129 -18.08 0.04 25.07
N HIS A 130 -17.64 0.68 26.16
CA HIS A 130 -17.95 0.25 27.52
C HIS A 130 -19.45 0.33 27.81
N ALA A 131 -20.13 1.42 27.42
CA ALA A 131 -21.57 1.57 27.58
C ALA A 131 -22.36 0.53 26.76
N GLN A 132 -21.90 0.20 25.56
CA GLN A 132 -22.51 -0.82 24.71
C GLN A 132 -22.32 -2.22 25.29
N LEU A 133 -21.13 -2.54 25.80
CA LEU A 133 -20.88 -3.79 26.51
C LEU A 133 -21.75 -3.90 27.76
N ALA A 134 -21.78 -2.86 28.59
CA ALA A 134 -22.58 -2.85 29.82
C ALA A 134 -24.09 -2.99 29.55
N SER A 135 -24.61 -2.34 28.51
CA SER A 135 -26.05 -2.35 28.20
C SER A 135 -26.50 -3.61 27.44
N SER A 136 -25.71 -4.07 26.46
CA SER A 136 -26.16 -5.04 25.46
C SER A 136 -25.64 -6.46 25.71
N SER A 137 -24.39 -6.63 26.18
CA SER A 137 -23.81 -7.96 26.32
C SER A 137 -24.16 -8.61 27.65
N LEU A 138 -24.14 -7.85 28.77
CA LEU A 138 -24.37 -8.42 30.09
C LEU A 138 -25.84 -8.86 30.31
N SER A 139 -26.79 -8.04 29.84
CA SER A 139 -28.23 -8.33 29.92
C SER A 139 -28.60 -9.56 29.08
N THR A 140 -28.09 -9.63 27.85
CA THR A 140 -28.29 -10.76 26.94
C THR A 140 -27.59 -12.03 27.44
N PHE A 141 -26.38 -11.90 27.99
CA PHE A 141 -25.64 -13.02 28.59
C PHE A 141 -26.35 -13.60 29.80
N ASN A 142 -26.78 -12.75 30.74
CA ASN A 142 -27.54 -13.19 31.92
C ASN A 142 -28.87 -13.85 31.53
N ARG A 143 -29.55 -13.32 30.50
CA ARG A 143 -30.75 -13.93 29.93
C ARG A 143 -30.46 -15.31 29.35
N ARG A 144 -29.37 -15.48 28.59
CA ARG A 144 -28.96 -16.77 28.02
C ARG A 144 -28.57 -17.79 29.08
N ILE A 145 -27.88 -17.39 30.16
CA ILE A 145 -27.57 -18.28 31.29
C ILE A 145 -28.86 -18.79 31.95
N ARG A 146 -29.84 -17.93 32.19
CA ARG A 146 -31.13 -18.35 32.78
C ARG A 146 -31.89 -19.29 31.85
N ALA A 147 -31.98 -18.95 30.56
CA ALA A 147 -32.61 -19.81 29.56
C ALA A 147 -31.94 -21.19 29.45
N PHE A 148 -30.61 -21.26 29.60
CA PHE A 148 -29.84 -22.51 29.63
C PHE A 148 -30.15 -23.35 30.88
N ILE A 149 -30.23 -22.72 32.06
CA ILE A 149 -30.60 -23.39 33.32
C ILE A 149 -32.05 -23.92 33.26
N GLU A 150 -32.95 -23.17 32.63
CA GLU A 150 -34.38 -23.49 32.52
C GLU A 150 -34.72 -24.44 31.35
N GLY A 151 -33.75 -24.78 30.50
CA GLY A 151 -33.91 -25.74 29.40
C GLY A 151 -34.78 -25.25 28.24
N MET A 152 -34.88 -23.93 28.02
CA MET A 152 -35.65 -23.39 26.90
C MET A 152 -34.92 -23.59 25.55
N PRO A 153 -35.66 -23.89 24.46
CA PRO A 153 -35.07 -24.02 23.14
C PRO A 153 -34.47 -22.69 22.67
N PHE A 154 -33.23 -22.75 22.17
CA PHE A 154 -32.49 -21.61 21.66
C PHE A 154 -32.96 -21.26 20.24
N GLU A 155 -33.47 -20.05 20.04
CA GLU A 155 -33.62 -19.48 18.70
C GLU A 155 -32.28 -18.83 18.31
N GLU A 156 -31.65 -19.34 17.25
CA GLU A 156 -30.47 -18.70 16.66
C GLU A 156 -30.84 -17.29 16.17
N GLU A 157 -30.22 -16.27 16.77
CA GLU A 157 -30.25 -14.90 16.24
C GLU A 157 -29.60 -14.93 14.84
N LYS A 158 -30.43 -14.89 13.80
CA LYS A 158 -29.97 -14.64 12.43
C LYS A 158 -29.25 -13.29 12.41
N ASP A 159 -28.00 -13.31 11.98
CA ASP A 159 -27.19 -12.12 11.76
C ASP A 159 -27.93 -11.20 10.78
N MET A 160 -28.21 -9.96 11.22
CA MET A 160 -28.96 -8.95 10.46
C MET A 160 -28.06 -8.19 9.48
N LEU A 161 -26.78 -8.54 9.38
CA LEU A 161 -25.90 -7.98 8.36
C LEU A 161 -26.35 -8.47 6.98
N PRO A 162 -26.69 -7.56 6.05
CA PRO A 162 -27.02 -7.97 4.68
C PRO A 162 -25.84 -8.75 4.11
N VAL A 163 -26.13 -9.90 3.51
CA VAL A 163 -25.15 -10.66 2.73
C VAL A 163 -24.61 -9.69 1.67
N MET A 164 -23.31 -9.38 1.73
CA MET A 164 -22.68 -8.63 0.65
C MET A 164 -22.70 -9.51 -0.60
N GLU A 165 -23.69 -9.28 -1.46
CA GLU A 165 -23.65 -9.75 -2.84
C GLU A 165 -22.48 -9.04 -3.53
N PHE A 166 -21.43 -9.79 -3.83
CA PHE A 166 -20.42 -9.34 -4.79
C PHE A 166 -21.09 -9.31 -6.17
N ASN A 167 -21.53 -8.13 -6.60
CA ASN A 167 -21.97 -7.92 -7.98
C ASN A 167 -20.81 -8.23 -8.94
N ASN A 168 -20.82 -9.44 -9.48
CA ASN A 168 -20.06 -9.81 -10.68
C ASN A 168 -20.88 -9.43 -11.92
N GLU A 169 -21.25 -8.15 -12.04
CA GLU A 169 -21.72 -7.62 -13.32
C GLU A 169 -20.47 -7.44 -14.19
N LEU A 170 -20.20 -8.48 -14.98
CA LEU A 170 -19.41 -8.38 -16.19
C LEU A 170 -20.14 -7.39 -17.10
N ASP A 171 -19.50 -6.25 -17.32
CA ASP A 171 -19.88 -5.21 -18.27
C ASP A 171 -19.79 -5.76 -19.70
N GLU A 172 -20.80 -6.54 -20.11
CA GLU A 172 -21.06 -6.87 -21.52
C GLU A 172 -21.81 -5.69 -22.15
N GLY A 173 -21.06 -4.77 -22.74
CA GLY A 173 -21.62 -3.58 -23.38
C GLY A 173 -20.60 -2.81 -24.24
N PHE A 174 -20.02 -3.46 -25.24
CA PHE A 174 -19.44 -2.79 -26.40
C PHE A 174 -20.11 -3.34 -27.66
N ASP A 175 -21.17 -2.65 -28.09
CA ASP A 175 -21.62 -2.63 -29.48
C ASP A 175 -21.82 -1.16 -29.88
N ASP A 176 -21.43 -0.87 -31.12
CA ASP A 176 -21.29 0.39 -31.87
C ASP A 176 -20.03 1.26 -31.63
#